data_AF-A0A8H7NPZ7-F1
#
_entry.id   AF-A0A8H7NPZ7-F1
#
_cell.length_a   1.000
_cell.length_b   1.000
_cell.length_c   1.000
_cell.angle_alpha   90.00
_cell.angle_beta   90.00
_cell.angle_gamma   90.00
#
_symmetry.space_group_name_H-M   'P 1'
#
loop_
_entity.id
_entity.type
_entity.pdbx_description
1 polymer ?
#
loop_
_entity_poly.entity_id
_entity_poly.type
_entity_poly.pdbx_seq_one_letter_code
_entity_poly.pdbx_strand_id
1 'polypeptide(L)'
;MVIKISNLTEADIPGAVAAVQDAFKNDPYNGWVYDHSKFNQQRNATSLGIRMRWGMRNGIFHVAKEDGSDKVLGVAMWLRPQPANSTPTWNDWLEGWRLYFNQVGMNLYYGRGGLNVKRYYIWKDAQAKVQSEIWDDPRGTTF
;
A
#
# COMPACT_ATOMS: atom_id res chain seq x y z
N MET A 1 21.49 19.79 1.51
CA MET A 1 20.84 18.54 1.06
C MET A 1 19.63 18.92 0.23
N VAL A 2 19.65 18.66 -1.08
CA VAL A 2 18.51 18.92 -1.96
C VAL A 2 17.76 17.61 -2.14
N ILE A 3 16.48 17.58 -1.81
CA ILE A 3 15.61 16.42 -1.99
C ILE A 3 14.83 16.61 -3.30
N LYS A 4 14.87 15.61 -4.18
CA LYS A 4 14.10 15.56 -5.41
C LYS A 4 12.98 14.53 -5.29
N ILE A 5 11.80 14.91 -5.76
CA ILE A 5 10.64 14.03 -5.83
C ILE A 5 10.49 13.56 -7.28
N SER A 6 10.35 12.27 -7.48
CA SER A 6 10.10 11.67 -8.80
C SER A 6 9.04 10.58 -8.71
N ASN A 7 8.47 10.19 -9.86
CA ASN A 7 7.63 9.00 -9.92
C ASN A 7 8.44 7.76 -9.47
N LEU A 8 7.75 6.83 -8.80
CA LEU A 8 8.33 5.54 -8.41
C LEU A 8 8.67 4.72 -9.65
N THR A 9 9.90 4.20 -9.73
CA THR A 9 10.33 3.22 -10.74
C THR A 9 10.56 1.84 -10.12
N GLU A 10 10.75 0.81 -10.93
CA GLU A 10 11.01 -0.54 -10.41
C GLU A 10 12.33 -0.62 -9.61
N ALA A 11 13.34 0.16 -9.99
CA ALA A 11 14.62 0.23 -9.29
C ALA A 11 14.49 0.82 -7.88
N ASP A 12 13.49 1.68 -7.65
CA ASP A 12 13.25 2.32 -6.36
C ASP A 12 12.50 1.39 -5.37
N ILE A 13 11.89 0.29 -5.84
CA ILE A 13 11.05 -0.59 -4.98
C ILE A 13 11.78 -1.09 -3.74
N PRO A 14 13.02 -1.62 -3.81
CA PRO A 14 13.72 -2.09 -2.62
C PRO A 14 13.91 -0.97 -1.57
N GLY A 15 14.28 0.23 -2.01
CA GLY A 15 14.46 1.39 -1.15
C GLY A 15 13.14 1.91 -0.57
N ALA A 16 12.08 1.96 -1.38
CA ALA A 16 10.75 2.35 -0.93
C ALA A 16 10.16 1.36 0.08
N VAL A 17 10.40 0.05 -0.11
CA VAL A 17 10.00 -0.98 0.87
C VAL A 17 10.73 -0.77 2.18
N ALA A 18 12.04 -0.54 2.15
CA ALA A 18 12.82 -0.28 3.35
C ALA A 18 12.31 0.97 4.09
N ALA A 19 12.03 2.06 3.37
CA ALA A 19 11.48 3.29 3.95
C ALA A 19 10.12 3.07 4.64
N VAL A 20 9.22 2.29 4.03
CA VAL A 20 7.93 1.94 4.66
C VAL A 20 8.15 1.06 5.89
N GLN A 21 8.97 0.02 5.80
CA GLN A 21 9.21 -0.87 6.93
C GLN A 21 9.81 -0.14 8.12
N ASP A 22 10.72 0.79 7.89
CA ASP A 22 11.32 1.60 8.94
C ASP A 22 10.29 2.58 9.55
N ALA A 23 9.53 3.29 8.70
CA ALA A 23 8.50 4.24 9.15
C ALA A 23 7.42 3.58 10.02
N PHE A 24 7.03 2.34 9.73
CA PHE A 24 5.99 1.60 10.45
C PHE A 24 6.52 0.59 11.48
N LYS A 25 7.84 0.55 11.72
CA LYS A 25 8.47 -0.45 12.62
C LYS A 25 7.86 -0.46 14.03
N ASN A 26 7.53 0.74 14.54
CA ASN A 26 6.97 0.94 15.88
C ASN A 26 5.52 1.43 15.85
N ASP A 27 4.83 1.26 14.72
CA ASP A 27 3.45 1.72 14.57
C ASP A 27 2.51 0.93 15.51
N PRO A 28 1.75 1.61 16.39
CA PRO A 28 0.85 0.94 17.32
C PRO A 28 -0.22 0.09 16.63
N TYR A 29 -0.70 0.54 15.46
CA TYR A 29 -1.68 -0.21 14.68
C TYR A 29 -1.05 -1.49 14.09
N ASN A 30 0.17 -1.42 13.57
CA ASN A 30 0.93 -2.57 13.11
C ASN A 30 1.12 -3.62 14.22
N GLY A 31 1.54 -3.18 15.42
CA GLY A 31 1.68 -4.04 16.60
C GLY A 31 0.35 -4.63 17.10
N TRP A 32 -0.77 -3.95 16.85
CA TRP A 32 -2.09 -4.47 17.18
C TRP A 32 -2.59 -5.47 16.13
N VAL A 33 -2.43 -5.22 14.83
CA VAL A 33 -3.04 -6.06 13.79
C VAL A 33 -2.21 -7.32 13.46
N TYR A 34 -0.89 -7.28 13.64
CA TYR A 34 0.01 -8.40 13.39
C TYR A 34 0.52 -9.04 14.68
N ASP A 35 0.59 -10.37 14.68
CA ASP A 35 1.39 -11.14 15.63
C ASP A 35 2.87 -11.07 15.19
N HIS A 36 3.64 -10.23 15.87
CA HIS A 36 5.06 -9.98 15.57
C HIS A 36 5.93 -11.23 15.73
N SER A 37 5.52 -12.21 16.56
CA SER A 37 6.25 -13.47 16.71
C SER A 37 6.25 -14.32 15.43
N LYS A 38 5.29 -14.05 14.52
CA LYS A 38 5.11 -14.72 13.23
C LYS A 38 5.28 -13.78 12.04
N PHE A 39 5.73 -12.55 12.29
CA PHE A 39 5.90 -11.56 11.25
C PHE A 39 7.10 -11.91 10.36
N ASN A 40 6.84 -12.03 9.06
CA ASN A 40 7.87 -12.33 8.08
C ASN A 40 8.14 -11.07 7.23
N GLN A 41 9.29 -10.43 7.50
CA GLN A 41 9.69 -9.18 6.84
C GLN A 41 9.89 -9.36 5.32
N GLN A 42 10.40 -10.52 4.89
CA GLN A 42 10.55 -10.84 3.46
C GLN A 42 9.19 -10.94 2.77
N ARG A 43 8.22 -11.62 3.39
CA ARG A 43 6.84 -11.68 2.88
C ARG A 43 6.23 -10.28 2.81
N ASN A 44 6.42 -9.46 3.84
CA ASN A 44 5.94 -8.08 3.86
C ASN A 44 6.56 -7.25 2.72
N ALA A 45 7.86 -7.38 2.49
CA ALA A 45 8.57 -6.74 1.38
C ALA A 45 7.99 -7.15 0.01
N THR A 46 7.77 -8.46 -0.21
CA THR A 46 7.12 -8.97 -1.42
C THR A 46 5.72 -8.39 -1.59
N SER A 47 4.91 -8.36 -0.53
CA SER A 47 3.57 -7.79 -0.55
C SER A 47 3.55 -6.30 -0.90
N LEU A 48 4.49 -5.52 -0.36
CA LEU A 48 4.62 -4.10 -0.65
C LEU A 48 5.09 -3.87 -2.08
N GLY A 49 6.07 -4.66 -2.56
CA GLY A 49 6.53 -4.59 -3.94
C GLY A 49 5.44 -4.92 -4.96
N ILE A 50 4.53 -5.86 -4.66
CA ILE A 50 3.35 -6.12 -5.51
C ILE A 50 2.43 -4.88 -5.56
N ARG A 51 2.13 -4.27 -4.41
CA ARG A 51 1.29 -3.06 -4.33
C ARG A 51 1.94 -1.87 -5.02
N MET A 52 3.25 -1.71 -4.92
CA MET A 52 4.00 -0.66 -5.59
C MET A 52 3.96 -0.80 -7.12
N ARG A 53 4.19 -2.01 -7.66
CA ARG A 53 4.07 -2.26 -9.11
C ARG A 53 2.66 -2.02 -9.65
N TRP A 54 1.65 -2.31 -8.84
CA TRP A 54 0.26 -1.99 -9.13
C TRP A 54 0.01 -0.46 -9.08
N GLY A 55 0.51 0.20 -8.04
CA GLY A 55 0.39 1.65 -7.83
C GLY A 55 1.08 2.48 -8.91
N MET A 56 2.18 2.00 -9.48
CA MET A 56 2.83 2.64 -10.64
C MET A 56 1.90 2.73 -11.86
N ARG A 57 0.93 1.82 -12.01
CA ARG A 57 0.00 1.77 -13.15
C ARG A 57 -1.32 2.47 -12.84
N ASN A 58 -1.80 2.33 -11.60
CA ASN A 58 -3.18 2.69 -11.23
C ASN A 58 -3.26 3.85 -10.21
N GLY A 59 -2.14 4.22 -9.57
CA GLY A 59 -2.07 5.23 -8.53
C GLY A 59 -1.15 6.40 -8.87
N ILE A 60 -0.83 7.18 -7.84
CA ILE A 60 0.11 8.31 -7.84
C ILE A 60 1.17 7.98 -6.80
N PHE A 61 2.27 7.37 -7.25
CA PHE A 61 3.33 6.86 -6.38
C PHE A 61 4.61 7.64 -6.65
N HIS A 62 5.11 8.34 -5.64
CA HIS A 62 6.32 9.17 -5.72
C HIS A 62 7.36 8.73 -4.69
N VAL A 63 8.63 8.94 -5.02
CA VAL A 63 9.76 8.74 -4.11
C VAL A 63 10.53 10.02 -3.91
N ALA A 64 11.06 10.19 -2.71
CA ALA A 64 11.99 11.26 -2.36
C ALA A 64 13.42 10.71 -2.32
N LYS A 65 14.33 11.34 -3.07
CA LYS A 65 15.75 10.98 -3.15
C LYS A 65 16.65 12.20 -2.96
N GLU A 66 17.85 12.00 -2.45
CA GLU A 66 18.86 13.07 -2.41
C GLU A 66 19.42 13.32 -3.81
N ASP A 67 19.70 14.58 -4.14
CA ASP A 67 20.29 14.91 -5.44
C ASP A 67 21.66 14.24 -5.62
N GLY A 68 21.83 13.52 -6.74
CA GLY A 68 23.04 12.73 -7.01
C GLY A 68 23.10 11.36 -6.32
N SER A 69 22.02 10.91 -5.67
CA SER A 69 21.94 9.61 -5.02
C SER A 69 20.67 8.84 -5.41
N ASP A 70 20.80 7.54 -5.64
CA ASP A 70 19.65 6.64 -5.84
C ASP A 70 19.03 6.16 -4.52
N LYS A 71 19.51 6.66 -3.38
CA LYS A 71 18.96 6.34 -2.07
C LYS A 71 17.57 6.93 -1.91
N VAL A 72 16.57 6.05 -1.78
CA VAL A 72 15.20 6.42 -1.41
C VAL A 72 15.14 6.79 0.07
N LEU A 73 14.71 8.01 0.36
CA LEU A 73 14.49 8.53 1.71
C LEU A 73 13.04 8.38 2.18
N GLY A 74 12.11 8.34 1.24
CA GLY A 74 10.68 8.27 1.54
C GLY A 74 9.86 7.96 0.31
N VAL A 75 8.62 7.53 0.53
CA VAL A 75 7.66 7.19 -0.51
C VAL A 75 6.28 7.72 -0.15
N ALA A 76 5.59 8.29 -1.12
CA ALA A 76 4.20 8.71 -1.02
C ALA A 76 3.36 7.88 -1.98
N MET A 77 2.26 7.31 -1.48
CA MET A 77 1.41 6.38 -2.23
C MET A 77 -0.04 6.82 -2.14
N TRP A 78 -0.59 7.26 -3.25
CA TRP A 78 -1.97 7.72 -3.33
C TRP A 78 -2.73 6.97 -4.41
N LEU A 79 -4.02 6.77 -4.17
CA LEU A 79 -4.94 6.34 -5.21
C LEU A 79 -5.41 7.57 -5.99
N ARG A 80 -5.72 7.41 -7.28
CA ARG A 80 -6.32 8.49 -8.05
C ARG A 80 -7.72 8.77 -7.50
N PRO A 81 -8.12 10.04 -7.34
CA PRO A 81 -9.48 10.36 -6.93
C PRO A 81 -10.46 9.81 -7.96
N GLN A 82 -11.48 9.11 -7.50
CA GLN A 82 -12.56 8.57 -8.33
C GLN A 82 -13.88 9.21 -7.87
N PRO A 83 -14.73 9.69 -8.79
CA PRO A 83 -16.06 10.18 -8.44
C PRO A 83 -16.87 9.09 -7.73
N ALA A 84 -17.67 9.44 -6.72
CA ALA A 84 -18.46 8.47 -5.95
C ALA A 84 -19.42 7.63 -6.83
N ASN A 85 -19.82 8.16 -8.00
CA ASN A 85 -20.69 7.51 -8.96
C ASN A 85 -19.96 6.80 -10.12
N SER A 86 -18.63 6.81 -10.16
CA SER A 86 -17.91 6.10 -11.21
C SER A 86 -17.91 4.60 -10.92
N THR A 87 -18.48 3.80 -11.82
CA THR A 87 -18.32 2.36 -11.80
C THR A 87 -16.84 2.01 -12.04
N PRO A 88 -16.29 1.01 -11.34
CA PRO A 88 -14.93 0.52 -11.59
C PRO A 88 -14.78 0.20 -13.08
N THR A 89 -13.72 0.69 -13.70
CA THR A 89 -13.45 0.33 -15.09
C THR A 89 -13.10 -1.16 -15.17
N TRP A 90 -13.23 -1.76 -16.35
CA TRP A 90 -12.75 -3.13 -16.58
C TRP A 90 -11.27 -3.29 -16.23
N ASN A 91 -10.48 -2.23 -16.43
CA ASN A 91 -9.08 -2.20 -15.99
C ASN A 91 -8.96 -2.25 -14.47
N ASP A 92 -9.73 -1.47 -13.72
CA ASP A 92 -9.74 -1.52 -12.24
C ASP A 92 -10.15 -2.90 -11.72
N TRP A 93 -11.11 -3.53 -12.38
CA TRP A 93 -11.55 -4.89 -12.04
C TRP A 93 -10.44 -5.93 -12.29
N LEU A 94 -9.80 -5.91 -13.47
CA LEU A 94 -8.70 -6.81 -13.81
C LEU A 94 -7.47 -6.61 -12.90
N GLU A 95 -7.14 -5.36 -12.60
CA GLU A 95 -6.05 -4.99 -11.73
C GLU A 95 -6.36 -5.34 -10.25
N GLY A 96 -7.63 -5.29 -9.85
CA GLY A 96 -8.12 -5.84 -8.58
C GLY A 96 -7.95 -7.36 -8.48
N TRP A 97 -8.31 -8.10 -9.53
CA TRP A 97 -8.07 -9.55 -9.62
C TRP A 97 -6.58 -9.88 -9.60
N ARG A 98 -5.76 -9.10 -10.31
CA ARG A 98 -4.29 -9.26 -10.30
C ARG A 98 -3.71 -9.06 -8.91
N LEU A 99 -4.17 -8.05 -8.16
CA LEU A 99 -3.79 -7.89 -6.74
C LEU A 99 -4.24 -9.08 -5.89
N TYR A 100 -5.48 -9.53 -6.07
CA TYR A 100 -6.02 -10.67 -5.35
C TYR A 100 -5.22 -11.95 -5.60
N PHE A 101 -4.99 -12.34 -6.86
CA PHE A 101 -4.23 -13.54 -7.21
C PHE A 101 -2.78 -13.49 -6.71
N ASN A 102 -2.12 -12.34 -6.81
CA ASN A 102 -0.77 -12.17 -6.23
C ASN A 102 -0.79 -12.30 -4.71
N GLN A 103 -1.82 -11.78 -4.05
CA GLN A 103 -1.96 -11.86 -2.59
C GLN A 103 -2.30 -13.29 -2.13
N VAL A 104 -3.12 -14.02 -2.90
CA VAL A 104 -3.42 -15.45 -2.67
C VAL A 104 -2.17 -16.30 -2.88
N GLY A 105 -1.45 -16.14 -4.00
CA GLY A 105 -0.22 -16.87 -4.27
C GLY A 105 0.85 -16.64 -3.20
N MET A 106 1.03 -15.38 -2.77
CA MET A 106 1.94 -15.05 -1.68
C MET A 106 1.49 -15.66 -0.34
N ASN A 107 0.19 -15.66 -0.04
CA ASN A 107 -0.33 -16.28 1.19
C ASN A 107 -0.19 -17.82 1.17
N LEU A 108 -0.25 -18.46 0.00
CA LEU A 108 0.00 -19.89 -0.16
C LEU A 108 1.48 -20.22 0.04
N TYR A 109 2.39 -19.39 -0.49
CA TYR A 109 3.84 -19.63 -0.42
C TYR A 109 4.47 -19.27 0.93
N TYR A 110 4.07 -18.13 1.51
CA TYR A 110 4.66 -17.60 2.76
C TYR A 110 3.73 -17.72 3.98
N GLY A 111 2.52 -18.25 3.82
CA GLY A 111 1.50 -18.24 4.86
C GLY A 111 0.92 -16.83 5.13
N ARG A 112 0.21 -16.68 6.25
CA ARG A 112 -0.49 -15.43 6.63
C ARG A 112 0.39 -14.39 7.33
N GLY A 113 1.66 -14.70 7.60
CA GLY A 113 2.64 -13.75 8.15
C GLY A 113 2.21 -13.03 9.43
N GLY A 114 1.48 -13.71 10.31
CA GLY A 114 1.03 -13.18 11.61
C GLY A 114 -0.22 -12.31 11.58
N LEU A 115 -0.90 -12.13 10.43
CA LEU A 115 -2.11 -11.30 10.38
C LEU A 115 -3.24 -11.88 11.26
N ASN A 116 -3.70 -11.10 12.25
CA ASN A 116 -4.90 -11.45 13.01
C ASN A 116 -6.15 -11.04 12.24
N VAL A 117 -6.79 -12.02 11.60
CA VAL A 117 -7.95 -11.81 10.72
C VAL A 117 -9.12 -11.13 11.45
N LYS A 118 -9.34 -11.45 12.73
CA LYS A 118 -10.41 -10.82 13.53
C LYS A 118 -10.16 -9.32 13.71
N ARG A 119 -8.93 -8.95 14.08
CA ARG A 119 -8.53 -7.54 14.22
C ARG A 119 -8.55 -6.79 12.90
N TYR A 120 -8.14 -7.46 11.81
CA TYR A 120 -8.21 -6.92 10.46
C TYR A 120 -9.65 -6.54 10.07
N TYR A 121 -10.64 -7.41 10.33
CA TYR A 121 -12.03 -7.09 10.01
C TYR A 121 -12.62 -5.98 10.88
N ILE A 122 -12.27 -5.93 12.18
CA ILE A 122 -12.65 -4.80 13.04
C ILE A 122 -12.17 -3.47 12.44
N TRP A 123 -10.92 -3.42 11.96
CA TRP A 123 -10.41 -2.23 11.31
C TRP A 123 -11.10 -1.94 9.97
N LYS A 124 -11.39 -2.96 9.16
CA LYS A 124 -12.13 -2.80 7.90
C LYS A 124 -13.53 -2.22 8.12
N ASP A 125 -14.23 -2.67 9.16
CA ASP A 125 -15.56 -2.18 9.51
C ASP A 125 -15.50 -0.73 9.99
N ALA A 126 -14.54 -0.40 10.85
CA ALA A 126 -14.31 0.98 11.30
C ALA A 126 -13.93 1.90 10.13
N GLN A 127 -13.05 1.44 9.24
CA GLN A 127 -12.67 2.15 8.02
C GLN A 127 -13.88 2.38 7.11
N ALA A 128 -14.70 1.36 6.87
CA ALA A 128 -15.88 1.47 6.01
C ALA A 128 -16.89 2.48 6.56
N LYS A 129 -17.10 2.49 7.89
CA LYS A 129 -17.98 3.47 8.54
C LYS A 129 -17.51 4.90 8.31
N VAL A 130 -16.24 5.19 8.61
CA VAL A 130 -15.66 6.54 8.43
C VAL A 130 -15.62 6.93 6.95
N GLN A 131 -15.29 6.01 6.06
CA GLN A 131 -15.32 6.26 4.62
C GLN A 131 -16.73 6.59 4.14
N SER A 132 -17.76 5.89 4.62
CA SER A 132 -19.15 6.19 4.25
C SER A 132 -19.64 7.56 4.73
N GLU A 133 -19.04 8.12 5.79
CA GLU A 133 -19.36 9.44 6.32
C GLU A 133 -18.65 10.58 5.58
N ILE A 134 -17.53 10.30 4.89
CA ILE A 134 -16.65 11.31 4.27
C ILE A 134 -16.65 11.21 2.74
N TRP A 135 -16.98 10.05 2.17
CA TRP A 135 -16.97 9.79 0.72
C TRP A 135 -18.33 10.02 0.07
N ASP A 136 -18.98 11.11 0.41
CA ASP A 136 -20.24 11.56 -0.20
C ASP A 136 -20.03 12.72 -1.22
N ASP A 137 -18.79 13.21 -1.40
CA ASP A 137 -18.53 14.32 -2.36
C ASP A 137 -18.76 13.86 -3.82
N PRO A 138 -19.68 14.53 -4.57
CA PRO A 138 -19.96 14.23 -5.97
C PRO A 138 -18.76 14.32 -6.91
N ARG A 139 -17.73 15.08 -6.53
CA ARG A 139 -16.50 15.32 -7.33
C ARG A 139 -15.43 14.27 -7.09
N GLY A 140 -15.67 13.31 -6.20
CA GLY A 140 -14.72 12.31 -5.77
C GLY A 140 -13.87 12.79 -4.60
N THR A 141 -13.60 11.88 -3.67
CA THR A 141 -12.84 12.22 -2.47
C THR A 141 -11.39 12.51 -2.83
N THR A 142 -10.95 13.73 -2.52
CA THR A 142 -9.53 14.12 -2.52
C THR A 142 -8.99 13.99 -1.10
N PHE A 143 -7.85 13.32 -0.96
CA PHE A 143 -7.06 13.24 0.28
C PHE A 143 -5.74 13.98 0.10
#